data_AF-A0AAE0VJS3-F1
#
_entry.id   AF-A0AAE0VJS3-F1
#
_cell.length_a   1.000
_cell.length_b   1.000
_cell.length_c   1.000
_cell.angle_alpha   90.00
_cell.angle_beta   90.00
_cell.angle_gamma   90.00
#
_symmetry.space_group_name_H-M   'P 1'
#
loop_
_entity.id
_entity.type
_entity.pdbx_description
1 polymer ?
#
loop_
_entity_poly.entity_id
_entity_poly.type
_entity_poly.pdbx_seq_one_letter_code
_entity_poly.pdbx_strand_id
1 'polypeptide(L)'
;MPYTTGRRVSWDQEIAPVATEALRKSVTIREDGDICIVWSCYLEDESTYCFEKGVIYGAVIYWIGNRSVVQRTAEKASWHHEYHAMGDFLTK
;
A
#
# COMPACT_ATOMS: atom_id res chain seq x y z
N MET A 1 -5.68 7.55 -17.77
CA MET A 1 -5.12 6.74 -16.67
C MET A 1 -3.61 6.96 -16.63
N PRO A 2 -2.98 7.05 -15.45
CA PRO A 2 -1.51 7.10 -15.37
C PRO A 2 -0.92 5.80 -15.95
N TYR A 3 0.30 5.91 -16.51
CA TYR A 3 1.03 4.73 -16.96
C TYR A 3 1.32 3.82 -15.77
N THR A 4 0.98 2.54 -15.93
CA THR A 4 1.07 1.52 -14.87
C THR A 4 1.73 0.27 -15.43
N THR A 5 2.68 -0.27 -14.70
CA THR A 5 3.34 -1.53 -15.05
C THR A 5 3.49 -2.43 -13.83
N GLY A 6 3.44 -3.74 -14.03
CA GLY A 6 3.76 -4.71 -12.99
C GLY A 6 5.27 -4.81 -12.82
N ARG A 7 5.74 -4.91 -11.58
CA ARG A 7 7.16 -5.07 -11.29
C ARG A 7 7.36 -6.05 -10.14
N ARG A 8 8.39 -6.88 -10.30
CA ARG A 8 9.02 -7.66 -9.24
C ARG A 8 10.18 -6.85 -8.67
N VAL A 9 10.19 -6.63 -7.36
CA VAL A 9 11.22 -5.85 -6.67
C VAL A 9 11.79 -6.65 -5.49
N SER A 10 13.11 -6.55 -5.31
CA SER A 10 13.82 -7.10 -4.16
C SER A 10 13.79 -6.13 -2.99
N TRP A 11 13.40 -6.61 -1.81
CA TRP A 11 13.47 -5.80 -0.60
C TRP A 11 14.90 -5.34 -0.30
N ASP A 12 15.85 -6.29 -0.19
CA ASP A 12 17.22 -5.98 0.25
C ASP A 12 17.99 -5.10 -0.75
N GLN A 13 17.75 -5.29 -2.05
CA GLN A 13 18.52 -4.60 -3.08
C GLN A 13 17.89 -3.27 -3.51
N GLU A 14 16.56 -3.14 -3.45
CA GLU A 14 15.86 -2.02 -4.08
C GLU A 14 15.03 -1.18 -3.10
N ILE A 15 14.51 -1.76 -2.02
CA ILE A 15 13.60 -1.05 -1.10
C ILE A 15 14.30 -0.68 0.20
N ALA A 16 14.85 -1.64 0.94
CA ALA A 16 15.50 -1.42 2.24
C ALA A 16 16.58 -0.32 2.23
N PRO A 17 17.43 -0.19 1.18
CA PRO A 17 18.46 0.85 1.13
C PRO A 17 17.91 2.27 1.05
N VAL A 18 16.73 2.44 0.46
CA VAL A 18 16.10 3.76 0.22
C VAL A 18 14.84 3.99 1.06
N ALA A 19 14.41 2.99 1.82
CA ALA A 19 13.25 3.07 2.69
C ALA A 19 13.46 4.07 3.84
N THR A 20 12.37 4.71 4.25
CA THR A 20 12.35 5.51 5.47
C THR A 20 12.56 4.62 6.70
N GLU A 21 13.03 5.21 7.80
CA GLU A 21 13.18 4.47 9.06
C GLU A 21 11.85 3.89 9.55
N ALA A 22 10.75 4.63 9.41
CA ALA A 22 9.41 4.17 9.77
C ALA A 22 9.01 2.91 8.98
N LEU A 23 9.23 2.89 7.66
CA LEU A 23 8.95 1.70 6.83
C LEU A 23 9.86 0.53 7.20
N ARG A 24 11.15 0.76 7.50
CA ARG A 24 12.03 -0.34 7.92
C ARG A 24 11.59 -0.98 9.24
N LYS A 25 11.12 -0.17 10.20
CA LYS A 25 10.62 -0.67 11.50
C LYS A 25 9.29 -1.42 11.39
N SER A 26 8.56 -1.20 10.30
CA SER A 26 7.27 -1.86 10.06
C SER A 26 7.44 -3.22 9.36
N VAL A 27 8.69 -3.72 9.24
CA VAL A 27 9.01 -4.97 8.53
C VAL A 27 9.69 -5.96 9.46
N THR A 28 9.20 -7.20 9.42
CA THR A 28 9.82 -8.36 10.08
C THR A 28 10.32 -9.33 9.00
N ILE A 29 11.56 -9.79 9.14
CA ILE A 29 12.14 -10.82 8.28
C ILE A 29 12.11 -12.15 9.05
N ARG A 30 11.51 -13.17 8.45
CA ARG A 30 11.42 -14.52 9.02
C ARG A 30 12.68 -15.33 8.72
N GLU A 31 12.87 -16.42 9.47
CA GLU A 31 14.05 -17.29 9.33
C GLU A 31 14.17 -17.95 7.95
N ASP A 32 13.06 -18.14 7.26
CA ASP A 32 12.98 -18.65 5.87
C ASP A 32 13.28 -17.59 4.80
N GLY A 33 13.56 -16.35 5.21
CA GLY A 33 13.82 -15.23 4.32
C GLY A 33 12.56 -14.50 3.84
N ASP A 34 11.39 -14.87 4.34
CA ASP A 34 10.16 -14.17 4.03
C ASP A 34 10.10 -12.81 4.71
N ILE A 35 9.48 -11.85 4.02
CA ILE A 35 9.40 -10.46 4.49
C ILE A 35 7.95 -10.12 4.74
N CYS A 36 7.65 -9.82 6.00
CA CYS A 36 6.32 -9.52 6.47
C CYS A 36 6.22 -8.03 6.82
N ILE A 37 5.36 -7.31 6.12
CA ILE A 37 5.12 -5.88 6.33
C ILE A 37 3.86 -5.71 7.16
N VAL A 38 4.01 -5.08 8.33
CA VAL A 38 2.90 -4.64 9.18
C VAL A 38 2.61 -3.18 8.82
N TRP A 39 1.42 -2.88 8.30
CA TRP A 39 1.08 -1.51 7.94
C TRP A 39 -0.35 -1.17 8.30
N SER A 40 -0.54 -0.05 9.01
CA SER A 40 -1.86 0.49 9.33
C SER A 40 -2.15 1.70 8.45
N CYS A 41 -2.93 1.49 7.38
CA CYS A 41 -3.48 2.61 6.59
C CYS A 41 -5.00 2.55 6.43
N TYR A 42 -5.62 1.39 6.68
CA TYR A 42 -7.07 1.24 6.55
C TYR A 42 -7.67 0.15 7.44
N LEU A 43 -6.95 -0.95 7.64
CA LEU A 43 -7.35 -2.00 8.60
C LEU A 43 -6.66 -1.68 9.93
N GLU A 44 -7.46 -1.47 10.98
CA GLU A 44 -6.96 -1.23 12.35
C GLU A 44 -6.33 -2.49 12.97
N ASP A 45 -6.68 -3.66 12.44
CA ASP A 45 -6.00 -4.90 12.74
C ASP A 45 -4.66 -4.95 11.98
N GLU A 46 -3.59 -5.39 12.65
CA GLU A 46 -2.26 -5.63 12.11
C GLU A 46 -2.30 -6.67 10.97
N SER A 47 -2.79 -6.26 9.82
CA SER A 47 -2.82 -7.05 8.61
C SER A 47 -1.39 -7.12 8.09
N THR A 48 -0.80 -8.29 8.32
CA THR A 48 0.58 -8.57 7.94
C THR A 48 0.59 -9.18 6.55
N TYR A 49 1.27 -8.53 5.61
CA TYR A 49 1.48 -9.06 4.27
C TYR A 49 2.88 -9.64 4.18
N CYS A 50 2.97 -10.96 3.96
CA CYS A 50 4.24 -11.65 3.82
C CYS A 50 4.56 -11.93 2.34
N PHE A 51 5.82 -11.72 1.98
CA PHE A 51 6.36 -11.87 0.65
C PHE A 51 7.46 -12.94 0.66
N GLU A 52 7.32 -13.93 -0.20
CA GLU A 52 8.23 -15.08 -0.24
C GLU A 52 9.66 -14.62 -0.60
N LYS A 53 10.64 -15.02 0.22
CA LYS A 53 12.09 -14.82 -0.04
C LYS A 53 12.46 -13.37 -0.39
N GLY A 54 11.79 -12.40 0.25
CA GLY A 54 12.04 -10.96 0.08
C GLY A 54 11.72 -10.40 -1.31
N VAL A 55 10.84 -11.06 -2.06
CA VAL A 55 10.39 -10.65 -3.38
C VAL A 55 8.99 -10.06 -3.31
N ILE A 56 8.88 -8.76 -3.57
CA ILE A 56 7.60 -8.05 -3.59
C ILE A 56 7.13 -7.88 -5.04
N TYR A 57 5.89 -8.27 -5.31
CA TYR A 57 5.22 -8.00 -6.59
C TYR A 57 4.21 -6.87 -6.41
N GLY A 58 4.28 -5.88 -7.28
CA GLY A 58 3.38 -4.72 -7.20
C GLY A 58 3.22 -3.98 -8.51
N ALA A 59 2.33 -3.00 -8.48
CA ALA A 59 2.15 -2.06 -9.57
C ALA A 59 3.00 -0.81 -9.33
N VAL A 60 3.81 -0.43 -10.32
CA VAL A 60 4.49 0.86 -10.36
C VAL A 60 3.64 1.80 -11.20
N ILE A 61 3.19 2.89 -10.60
CA ILE A 61 2.28 3.88 -11.22
C ILE A 61 3.04 5.19 -11.38
N TYR A 62 3.05 5.74 -12.59
CA TYR A 62 3.73 7.01 -12.86
C TYR A 62 3.06 8.16 -12.10
N TRP A 63 3.88 8.96 -11.41
CA TRP A 63 3.42 10.07 -10.57
C TRP A 63 2.82 11.20 -11.45
N ILE A 64 1.56 11.58 -11.20
CA ILE A 64 0.77 12.53 -12.02
C ILE A 64 1.15 14.03 -11.85
N GLY A 65 2.36 14.33 -11.39
CA GLY A 65 2.89 15.68 -11.11
C GLY A 65 2.72 16.20 -9.68
N ASN A 66 3.36 17.32 -9.32
CA ASN A 66 3.08 17.99 -8.04
C ASN A 66 1.78 18.80 -8.18
N ARG A 67 0.95 18.87 -7.13
CA ARG A 67 -0.27 19.71 -7.10
C ARG A 67 0.03 21.20 -7.29
N SER A 68 1.23 21.66 -6.94
CA SER A 68 1.66 23.04 -7.20
C SER A 68 1.90 23.36 -8.67
N VAL A 69 2.13 22.33 -9.51
CA VAL A 69 2.45 22.47 -10.93
C VAL A 69 1.27 22.02 -11.80
N VAL A 70 0.56 20.98 -11.37
CA VAL A 70 -0.56 20.38 -12.09
C VAL A 70 -1.82 20.53 -11.23
N GLN A 71 -2.70 21.46 -11.64
CA GLN A 71 -4.00 21.65 -10.99
C GLN A 71 -4.88 20.42 -11.17
N ARG A 72 -5.59 20.02 -10.12
CA ARG A 72 -6.49 18.86 -10.11
C ARG A 72 -7.79 19.22 -9.43
N THR A 73 -8.89 18.73 -9.95
CA THR A 73 -10.18 18.72 -9.27
C THR A 73 -10.47 17.33 -8.73
N ALA A 74 -11.27 17.26 -7.67
CA ALA A 74 -11.81 16.02 -7.14
C ALA A 74 -13.29 16.27 -6.88
N GLU A 75 -14.14 15.55 -7.60
CA GLU A 75 -15.60 15.72 -7.54
C GLU A 75 -16.23 14.39 -7.13
N LYS A 76 -17.25 14.47 -6.27
CA LYS A 76 -18.04 13.28 -5.89
C LYS A 76 -18.92 12.89 -7.08
N ALA A 77 -18.82 11.64 -7.51
CA ALA A 77 -19.69 11.11 -8.55
C ALA A 77 -21.17 11.18 -8.10
N SER A 78 -22.09 11.51 -9.01
CA SER A 78 -23.52 11.55 -8.71
C SER A 78 -24.10 10.18 -8.37
N TRP A 79 -23.46 9.11 -8.84
CA TRP A 79 -23.75 7.70 -8.54
C TRP A 79 -22.85 7.12 -7.44
N HIS A 80 -22.26 7.95 -6.60
CA HIS A 80 -21.46 7.47 -5.47
C HIS A 80 -22.35 6.69 -4.48
N HIS A 81 -21.93 5.47 -4.13
CA HIS A 81 -22.63 4.61 -3.18
C HIS A 81 -22.57 5.15 -1.74
N GLU A 82 -23.56 4.83 -0.92
CA GLU A 82 -23.42 5.02 0.52
C GLU A 82 -22.56 3.91 1.09
N TYR A 83 -21.52 4.29 1.83
CA TYR A 83 -20.67 3.35 2.56
C TYR A 83 -21.08 3.42 4.03
N HIS A 84 -21.58 2.30 4.56
CA HIS A 84 -21.97 2.15 5.96
C HIS A 84 -20.94 1.27 6.66
N ALA A 85 -20.63 1.57 7.93
CA ALA A 85 -19.73 0.74 8.71
C ALA A 85 -20.37 -0.64 8.92
N MET A 86 -19.58 -1.72 8.79
CA MET A 86 -20.11 -3.09 8.94
C MET A 86 -20.64 -3.38 10.37
N GLY A 87 -20.33 -2.55 11.37
CA GLY A 87 -20.78 -2.69 12.75
C GLY A 87 -22.30 -2.55 12.95
N ASP A 88 -23.01 -1.91 12.02
CA ASP A 88 -24.44 -1.60 12.18
C ASP A 88 -25.40 -2.72 11.70
N PHE A 89 -24.86 -3.83 11.15
CA PHE A 89 -25.66 -4.97 10.67
C PHE A 89 -25.83 -6.10 11.70
N LEU A 90 -25.11 -6.09 12.82
CA LEU A 90 -25.11 -7.18 13.82
C LEU A 90 -25.99 -6.90 15.06
N THR A 91 -26.78 -5.82 15.05
CA THR A 91 -27.64 -5.42 16.18
C THR A 91 -29.14 -5.49 15.91
N LYS A 92 -29.58 -6.29 14.92
CA LYS A 92 -31.01 -6.59 14.69
C LYS A 92 -31.35 -8.05 14.92
#